data_AF-A0A957N9N6-F1
#
_entry.id   AF-A0A957N9N6-F1
#
_cell.length_a   1.000
_cell.length_b   1.000
_cell.length_c   1.000
_cell.angle_alpha   90.00
_cell.angle_beta   90.00
_cell.angle_gamma   90.00
#
_symmetry.space_group_name_H-M   'P 1'
#
loop_
_entity.id
_entity.type
_entity.pdbx_description
1 polymer ?
#
loop_
_entity_poly.entity_id
_entity_poly.type
_entity_poly.pdbx_seq_one_letter_code
_entity_poly.pdbx_strand_id
1 'polypeptide(L)'
;YDILFNKSVPGLPDAAAAAGLTPLEYMRKFGAFELVKDQYRLDERPLTEAELDGAAPDANGVLRKPVTEETQPPLVGEAGAVGLQHKDGSKVFGWLSPSRKLEIFSTTLADWGWPEHAMPNYFESHVSARNIDRGNDEFVLMPNFRLPTMIHTRSGNAKYLNEISNTHPLWFNADDAAAMGLKTGDLARVSTEIGHFVARVWATEAIRPGVVGMSHH
;
A
#
# COMPACT_ATOMS: atom_id res chain seq x y z
N TYR A 1 -23.28 -12.87 11.53
CA TYR A 1 -22.89 -12.76 10.12
C TYR A 1 -24.08 -12.75 9.17
N ASP A 2 -25.17 -13.48 9.43
CA ASP A 2 -26.35 -13.48 8.53
C ASP A 2 -26.97 -12.10 8.28
N ILE A 3 -27.09 -11.25 9.31
CA ILE A 3 -27.64 -9.89 9.15
C ILE A 3 -26.79 -9.05 8.18
N LEU A 4 -25.47 -9.20 8.22
CA LEU A 4 -24.55 -8.49 7.33
C LEU A 4 -24.82 -8.86 5.87
N PHE A 5 -24.80 -10.14 5.54
CA PHE A 5 -24.95 -10.60 4.17
C PHE A 5 -26.38 -10.53 3.64
N ASN A 6 -27.38 -10.64 4.51
CA ASN A 6 -28.77 -10.59 4.09
C ASN A 6 -29.30 -9.15 3.94
N LYS A 7 -28.79 -8.19 4.72
CA LYS A 7 -29.35 -6.82 4.72
C LYS A 7 -28.40 -5.72 4.26
N SER A 8 -27.09 -5.95 4.30
CA SER A 8 -26.09 -4.89 4.10
C SER A 8 -25.37 -4.98 2.75
N VAL A 9 -25.58 -6.05 1.99
CA VAL A 9 -24.92 -6.27 0.69
C VAL A 9 -25.99 -6.25 -0.41
N PRO A 10 -26.14 -5.13 -1.15
CA PRO A 10 -27.12 -5.03 -2.24
C PRO A 10 -26.92 -6.14 -3.29
N GLY A 11 -28.00 -6.76 -3.76
CA GLY A 11 -27.98 -7.78 -4.81
C GLY A 11 -27.51 -9.19 -4.38
N LEU A 12 -26.81 -9.32 -3.25
CA LEU A 12 -26.37 -10.63 -2.75
C LEU A 12 -27.53 -11.57 -2.40
N PRO A 13 -28.64 -11.13 -1.76
CA PRO A 13 -29.78 -12.00 -1.48
C PRO A 13 -30.39 -12.63 -2.73
N ASP A 14 -30.54 -11.85 -3.80
CA ASP A 14 -31.12 -12.33 -5.05
C ASP A 14 -30.18 -13.31 -5.76
N ALA A 15 -28.88 -13.01 -5.79
CA ALA A 15 -27.87 -13.91 -6.35
C ALA A 15 -27.75 -15.23 -5.57
N ALA A 16 -27.87 -15.17 -4.25
CA ALA A 16 -27.88 -16.36 -3.40
C ALA A 16 -29.12 -17.22 -3.66
N ALA A 17 -30.30 -16.59 -3.75
CA ALA A 17 -31.56 -17.28 -4.06
C ALA A 17 -31.53 -17.94 -5.44
N ALA A 18 -30.98 -17.28 -6.47
CA ALA A 18 -30.81 -17.84 -7.80
C ALA A 18 -29.88 -19.07 -7.82
N ALA A 19 -28.94 -19.15 -6.88
CA ALA A 19 -28.05 -20.29 -6.67
C ALA A 19 -28.63 -21.37 -5.73
N GLY A 20 -29.84 -21.17 -5.19
CA GLY A 20 -30.46 -22.06 -4.21
C GLY A 20 -29.77 -22.06 -2.85
N LEU A 21 -29.12 -20.95 -2.48
CA LEU A 21 -28.34 -20.78 -1.25
C LEU A 21 -28.90 -19.62 -0.41
N THR A 22 -28.68 -19.65 0.89
CA THR A 22 -28.77 -18.43 1.72
C THR A 22 -27.58 -17.50 1.43
N PRO A 23 -27.67 -16.18 1.72
CA PRO A 23 -26.55 -15.26 1.54
C PRO A 23 -25.26 -15.68 2.25
N LEU A 24 -25.37 -16.25 3.45
CA LEU A 24 -24.20 -16.76 4.18
C LEU A 24 -23.61 -18.01 3.53
N GLU A 25 -24.44 -18.93 3.02
CA GLU A 25 -23.96 -20.11 2.28
C GLU A 25 -23.31 -19.71 0.95
N TYR A 26 -23.88 -18.73 0.25
CA TYR A 26 -23.27 -18.16 -0.94
C TYR A 26 -21.88 -17.61 -0.64
N MET A 27 -21.75 -16.78 0.39
CA MET A 27 -20.45 -16.19 0.77
C MET A 27 -19.46 -17.24 1.31
N ARG A 28 -19.93 -18.29 1.98
CA ARG A 28 -19.08 -19.42 2.38
C ARG A 28 -18.57 -20.23 1.18
N LYS A 29 -19.39 -20.36 0.14
CA LYS A 29 -19.06 -21.13 -1.06
C LYS A 29 -18.15 -20.36 -2.02
N PHE A 30 -18.47 -19.10 -2.29
CA PHE A 30 -17.79 -18.29 -3.32
C PHE A 30 -16.78 -17.30 -2.74
N GLY A 31 -16.89 -16.92 -1.47
CA GLY A 31 -15.94 -16.04 -0.78
C GLY A 31 -16.01 -14.55 -1.14
N ALA A 32 -16.57 -14.20 -2.30
CA ALA A 32 -16.72 -12.83 -2.78
C ALA A 32 -18.03 -12.65 -3.57
N PHE A 33 -18.50 -11.41 -3.65
CA PHE A 33 -19.65 -11.02 -4.45
C PHE A 33 -19.39 -9.67 -5.14
N GLU A 34 -19.61 -9.60 -6.44
CA GLU A 34 -19.44 -8.38 -7.23
C GLU A 34 -20.67 -7.49 -7.08
N LEU A 35 -20.48 -6.30 -6.52
CA LEU A 35 -21.56 -5.32 -6.36
C LEU A 35 -21.81 -4.52 -7.63
N VAL A 36 -20.74 -4.09 -8.28
CA VAL A 36 -20.78 -3.27 -9.49
C VAL A 36 -19.72 -3.81 -10.44
N LYS A 37 -20.15 -4.13 -11.66
CA LYS A 37 -19.28 -4.62 -12.73
C LYS A 37 -18.81 -3.46 -13.61
N ASP A 38 -17.60 -3.57 -14.16
CA ASP A 38 -17.04 -2.65 -15.15
C ASP A 38 -17.07 -1.17 -14.73
N GLN A 39 -16.72 -0.91 -13.47
CA GLN A 39 -16.68 0.44 -12.92
C GLN A 39 -15.37 1.16 -13.33
N TYR A 40 -15.48 2.08 -14.27
CA TYR A 40 -14.37 2.90 -14.76
C TYR A 40 -14.75 4.39 -14.78
N ARG A 41 -13.74 5.27 -14.82
CA ARG A 41 -13.91 6.73 -15.00
C ARG A 41 -14.90 7.36 -14.01
N LEU A 42 -14.85 6.90 -12.75
CA LEU A 42 -15.71 7.44 -11.69
C LEU A 42 -15.48 8.94 -11.48
N ASP A 43 -14.28 9.44 -11.76
CA ASP A 43 -13.94 10.84 -11.72
C ASP A 43 -14.73 11.69 -12.71
N GLU A 44 -15.09 11.13 -13.87
CA GLU A 44 -15.87 11.81 -14.91
C GLU A 44 -17.37 11.55 -14.81
N ARG A 45 -17.79 10.68 -13.89
CA ARG A 45 -19.19 10.38 -13.69
C ARG A 45 -19.96 11.67 -13.37
N PRO A 46 -21.01 12.00 -14.14
CA PRO A 46 -21.87 13.12 -13.80
C PRO A 46 -22.49 12.94 -12.42
N LEU A 47 -22.56 14.03 -11.66
CA LEU A 47 -23.27 14.04 -10.38
C LEU A 47 -24.77 13.92 -10.62
N THR A 48 -25.44 13.16 -9.76
CA THR A 48 -26.90 13.05 -9.73
C THR A 48 -27.52 14.34 -9.17
N GLU A 49 -28.81 14.54 -9.43
CA GLU A 49 -29.55 15.70 -8.89
C GLU A 49 -29.49 15.75 -7.35
N ALA A 50 -29.58 14.59 -6.68
CA ALA A 50 -29.46 14.50 -5.23
C ALA A 50 -28.06 14.86 -4.72
N GLU A 51 -27.01 14.48 -5.45
CA GLU A 51 -25.65 14.89 -5.13
C GLU A 51 -25.43 16.40 -5.35
N LEU A 52 -26.10 17.00 -6.32
CA LEU A 52 -26.04 18.44 -6.62
C LEU A 52 -26.91 19.30 -5.70
N ASP A 53 -27.96 18.73 -5.11
CA ASP A 53 -28.89 19.48 -4.27
C ASP A 53 -28.18 20.15 -3.08
N GLY A 54 -28.32 21.47 -2.98
CA GLY A 54 -27.64 22.30 -1.99
C GLY A 54 -26.12 22.45 -2.18
N ALA A 55 -25.54 21.98 -3.28
CA ALA A 55 -24.13 22.13 -3.57
C ALA A 55 -23.82 23.41 -4.36
N ALA A 56 -22.80 24.15 -3.94
CA ALA A 56 -22.30 25.34 -4.64
C ALA A 56 -20.80 25.21 -4.93
N PRO A 57 -20.33 25.68 -6.11
CA PRO A 57 -18.90 25.65 -6.43
C PRO A 57 -18.12 26.69 -5.61
N ASP A 58 -16.96 26.29 -5.09
CA ASP A 58 -15.98 27.23 -4.54
C ASP A 58 -15.13 27.91 -5.64
N ALA A 59 -14.15 28.73 -5.23
CA ALA A 59 -13.26 29.45 -6.15
C ALA A 59 -12.47 28.54 -7.11
N ASN A 60 -12.29 27.25 -6.76
CA ASN A 60 -11.56 26.26 -7.54
C ASN A 60 -12.49 25.32 -8.33
N GLY A 61 -13.80 25.52 -8.19
CA GLY A 61 -14.86 24.72 -8.80
C GLY A 61 -15.30 23.52 -7.98
N VAL A 62 -14.79 23.31 -6.77
CA VAL A 62 -15.22 22.18 -5.93
C VAL A 62 -16.65 22.44 -5.46
N LEU A 63 -17.56 21.54 -5.79
CA LEU A 63 -18.96 21.60 -5.35
C LEU A 63 -19.02 21.20 -3.88
N ARG A 64 -19.47 22.13 -3.04
CA ARG A 64 -19.52 21.97 -1.58
C ARG A 64 -20.94 22.14 -1.06
N LYS A 65 -21.30 21.29 -0.10
CA LYS A 65 -22.50 21.36 0.73
C LYS A 65 -22.13 21.86 2.14
N PRO A 66 -23.09 22.46 2.88
CA PRO A 66 -22.89 22.80 4.27
C PRO A 66 -22.47 21.58 5.11
N VAL A 67 -21.48 21.77 5.97
CA VAL A 67 -21.04 20.75 6.93
C VAL A 67 -21.72 21.02 8.27
N THR A 68 -22.34 19.99 8.83
CA THR A 68 -22.97 19.97 10.16
C THR A 68 -22.18 19.05 11.10
N GLU A 69 -22.46 19.12 12.41
CA GLU A 69 -21.89 18.16 13.39
C GLU A 69 -22.25 16.69 13.08
N GLU A 70 -23.33 16.46 12.31
CA GLU A 70 -23.75 15.12 11.86
C GLU A 70 -23.11 14.72 10.53
N THR A 71 -22.35 15.61 9.88
CA THR A 71 -21.70 15.32 8.60
C THR A 71 -20.52 14.40 8.83
N GLN A 72 -20.66 13.16 8.38
CA GLN A 72 -19.56 12.20 8.44
C GLN A 72 -18.46 12.62 7.45
N PRO A 73 -17.21 12.84 7.90
CA PRO A 73 -16.11 13.09 6.99
C PRO A 73 -15.84 11.85 6.13
N PRO A 74 -15.51 12.02 4.84
CA PRO A 74 -15.19 10.89 3.99
C PRO A 74 -13.87 10.23 4.44
N LEU A 75 -13.68 8.95 4.09
CA LEU A 75 -12.43 8.22 4.35
C LEU A 75 -11.23 8.90 3.68
N VAL A 76 -11.46 9.50 2.52
CA VAL A 76 -10.50 10.31 1.77
C VAL A 76 -11.26 11.50 1.15
N GLY A 77 -10.71 12.70 1.24
CA GLY A 77 -11.33 13.95 0.78
C GLY A 77 -11.80 14.85 1.93
N GLU A 78 -12.49 15.94 1.59
CA GLU A 78 -12.96 16.92 2.55
C GLU A 78 -14.47 16.79 2.82
N ALA A 79 -14.87 16.99 4.08
CA ALA A 79 -16.28 17.06 4.45
C ALA A 79 -17.01 18.15 3.66
N GLY A 80 -18.23 17.85 3.23
CA GLY A 80 -19.04 18.77 2.43
C GLY A 80 -18.66 18.85 0.96
N ALA A 81 -17.44 18.47 0.54
CA ALA A 81 -17.14 18.37 -0.89
C ALA A 81 -17.93 17.20 -1.50
N VAL A 82 -18.59 17.41 -2.63
CA VAL A 82 -19.40 16.39 -3.32
C VAL A 82 -19.02 16.16 -4.78
N GLY A 83 -18.21 17.05 -5.37
CA GLY A 83 -17.58 16.83 -6.67
C GLY A 83 -16.98 18.11 -7.25
N LEU A 84 -16.86 18.18 -8.57
CA LEU A 84 -16.16 19.24 -9.28
C LEU A 84 -17.00 19.82 -10.42
N GLN A 85 -17.09 21.14 -10.49
CA GLN A 85 -17.55 21.88 -11.64
C GLN A 85 -16.36 22.36 -12.48
N HIS A 86 -16.28 21.90 -13.73
CA HIS A 86 -15.29 22.35 -14.70
C HIS A 86 -15.67 23.69 -15.33
N LYS A 87 -14.69 24.32 -16.01
CA LYS A 87 -14.86 25.60 -16.68
C LYS A 87 -15.89 25.57 -17.82
N ASP A 88 -16.12 24.41 -18.42
CA ASP A 88 -17.16 24.18 -19.43
C ASP A 88 -18.57 24.01 -18.82
N GLY A 89 -18.68 24.04 -17.50
CA GLY A 89 -19.93 23.88 -16.76
C GLY A 89 -20.28 22.43 -16.41
N SER A 90 -19.51 21.44 -16.87
CA SER A 90 -19.74 20.04 -16.50
C SER A 90 -19.53 19.83 -14.99
N LYS A 91 -20.39 19.02 -14.38
CA LYS A 91 -20.38 18.72 -12.94
C LYS A 91 -20.21 17.23 -12.73
N VAL A 92 -19.02 16.84 -12.30
CA VAL A 92 -18.59 15.45 -12.19
C VAL A 92 -18.21 15.10 -10.76
N PHE A 93 -18.15 13.82 -10.44
CA PHE A 93 -17.80 13.34 -9.11
C PHE A 93 -16.35 13.67 -8.72
N GLY A 94 -15.43 13.62 -9.69
CA GLY A 94 -14.01 13.90 -9.49
C GLY A 94 -13.31 12.85 -8.63
N TRP A 95 -12.10 13.19 -8.20
CA TRP A 95 -11.26 12.36 -7.32
C TRP A 95 -11.62 12.61 -5.86
N LEU A 96 -11.32 11.66 -4.97
CA LEU A 96 -11.44 11.85 -3.52
C LEU A 96 -10.26 12.67 -2.95
N SER A 97 -9.87 13.74 -3.63
CA SER A 97 -8.82 14.69 -3.22
C SER A 97 -9.46 16.01 -2.77
N PRO A 98 -8.74 16.86 -2.01
CA PRO A 98 -9.20 18.20 -1.64
C PRO A 98 -9.74 19.02 -2.83
N SER A 99 -9.03 19.01 -3.96
CA SER A 99 -9.43 19.74 -5.17
C SER A 99 -10.43 19.01 -6.07
N ARG A 100 -10.80 17.77 -5.74
CA ARG A 100 -11.58 16.86 -6.59
C ARG A 100 -10.94 16.55 -7.95
N LYS A 101 -9.66 16.86 -8.12
CA LYS A 101 -8.84 16.60 -9.32
C LYS A 101 -7.73 15.60 -9.01
N LEU A 102 -7.05 15.11 -10.04
CA LEU A 102 -5.79 14.39 -9.86
C LEU A 102 -4.70 15.37 -9.42
N GLU A 103 -4.27 15.29 -8.17
CA GLU A 103 -3.28 16.19 -7.58
C GLU A 103 -1.86 15.65 -7.78
N ILE A 104 -1.11 16.26 -8.69
CA ILE A 104 0.33 16.00 -8.82
C ILE A 104 1.10 16.81 -7.77
N PHE A 105 0.60 17.99 -7.41
CA PHE A 105 1.12 18.84 -6.35
C PHE A 105 0.38 18.56 -5.04
N SER A 106 1.11 18.21 -3.99
CA SER A 106 0.59 18.00 -2.64
C SER A 106 0.68 19.28 -1.82
N THR A 107 -0.45 19.96 -1.64
CA THR A 107 -0.56 21.10 -0.71
C THR A 107 -0.24 20.68 0.72
N THR A 108 -0.65 19.46 1.12
CA THR A 108 -0.33 18.90 2.44
C THR A 108 1.18 18.90 2.73
N LEU A 109 2.01 18.44 1.79
CA LEU A 109 3.47 18.45 1.99
C LEU A 109 4.04 19.87 2.05
N ALA A 110 3.56 20.78 1.20
CA ALA A 110 3.98 22.18 1.23
C ALA A 110 3.62 22.86 2.56
N ASP A 111 2.39 22.67 3.04
CA ASP A 111 1.88 23.25 4.29
C ASP A 111 2.55 22.62 5.53
N TRP A 112 3.00 21.37 5.43
CA TRP A 112 3.83 20.70 6.45
C TRP A 112 5.31 21.10 6.42
N GLY A 113 5.71 22.02 5.53
CA GLY A 113 7.05 22.59 5.49
C GLY A 113 8.02 21.90 4.54
N TRP A 114 7.52 21.07 3.62
CA TRP A 114 8.33 20.35 2.61
C TRP A 114 7.91 20.70 1.17
N PRO A 115 7.86 21.99 0.79
CA PRO A 115 7.39 22.41 -0.54
C PRO A 115 8.23 21.86 -1.69
N GLU A 116 9.52 21.61 -1.48
CA GLU A 116 10.42 21.01 -2.44
C GLU A 116 10.03 19.56 -2.80
N HIS A 117 9.34 18.85 -1.89
CA HIS A 117 8.83 17.49 -2.07
C HIS A 117 7.34 17.44 -2.39
N ALA A 118 6.69 18.58 -2.59
CA ALA A 118 5.26 18.64 -2.93
C ALA A 118 4.93 18.06 -4.32
N MET A 119 5.95 17.80 -5.15
CA MET A 119 5.83 17.11 -6.44
C MET A 119 6.71 15.85 -6.44
N PRO A 120 6.40 14.84 -7.27
CA PRO A 120 7.27 13.68 -7.44
C PRO A 120 8.70 14.11 -7.77
N ASN A 121 9.65 13.76 -6.91
CA ASN A 121 11.06 14.07 -7.06
C ASN A 121 11.93 12.92 -6.50
N TYR A 122 13.24 13.07 -6.64
CA TYR A 122 14.21 12.21 -5.95
C TYR A 122 14.69 12.90 -4.67
N PHE A 123 14.62 12.19 -3.55
CA PHE A 123 15.27 12.58 -2.30
C PHE A 123 16.35 11.57 -1.96
N GLU A 124 17.54 12.05 -1.60
CA GLU A 124 18.63 11.18 -1.19
C GLU A 124 18.46 10.77 0.27
N SER A 125 18.38 9.46 0.53
CA SER A 125 18.25 8.93 1.88
C SER A 125 19.61 8.63 2.52
N HIS A 126 19.61 8.44 3.84
CA HIS A 126 20.81 8.06 4.59
C HIS A 126 21.44 6.72 4.14
N VAL A 127 20.68 5.84 3.48
CA VAL A 127 21.19 4.57 2.91
C VAL A 127 21.58 4.69 1.42
N SER A 128 21.67 5.90 0.88
CA SER A 128 22.19 6.13 -0.47
C SER A 128 23.58 5.53 -0.62
N ALA A 129 23.84 4.88 -1.75
CA ALA A 129 25.15 4.30 -2.04
C ALA A 129 26.31 5.31 -1.97
N ARG A 130 26.03 6.63 -2.10
CA ARG A 130 27.03 7.70 -1.93
C ARG A 130 27.42 7.96 -0.47
N ASN A 131 26.59 7.54 0.48
CA ASN A 131 26.80 7.72 1.92
C ASN A 131 27.34 6.44 2.60
N ILE A 132 27.46 5.33 1.87
CA ILE A 132 27.92 4.05 2.41
C ILE A 132 29.45 3.98 2.34
N ASP A 133 30.11 3.92 3.49
CA ASP A 133 31.56 3.75 3.57
C ASP A 133 31.96 2.27 3.47
N ARG A 134 32.23 1.83 2.24
CA ARG A 134 32.73 0.47 1.96
C ARG A 134 34.08 0.19 2.63
N GLY A 135 34.87 1.21 2.97
CA GLY A 135 36.14 1.06 3.70
C GLY A 135 35.95 0.80 5.19
N ASN A 136 34.76 1.06 5.73
CA ASN A 136 34.35 0.78 7.10
C ASN A 136 33.40 -0.43 7.18
N ASP A 137 33.47 -1.34 6.21
CA ASP A 137 32.60 -2.52 6.11
C ASP A 137 31.09 -2.19 6.13
N GLU A 138 30.69 -1.03 5.59
CA GLU A 138 29.28 -0.63 5.55
C GLU A 138 28.57 -1.16 4.31
N PHE A 139 27.35 -1.67 4.50
CA PHE A 139 26.51 -2.23 3.45
C PHE A 139 25.08 -1.70 3.58
N VAL A 140 24.38 -1.59 2.46
CA VAL A 140 22.93 -1.37 2.50
C VAL A 140 22.26 -2.67 2.94
N LEU A 141 21.53 -2.63 4.06
CA LEU A 141 20.69 -3.73 4.49
C LEU A 141 19.33 -3.66 3.77
N MET A 142 18.96 -4.75 3.08
CA MET A 142 17.62 -4.97 2.52
C MET A 142 16.87 -6.00 3.38
N PRO A 143 16.15 -5.57 4.44
CA PRO A 143 15.55 -6.48 5.42
C PRO A 143 14.11 -6.92 5.07
N ASN A 144 13.56 -6.45 3.95
CA ASN A 144 12.11 -6.46 3.69
C ASN A 144 11.68 -7.29 2.47
N PHE A 145 12.58 -8.05 1.85
CA PHE A 145 12.19 -8.95 0.77
C PHE A 145 11.43 -10.16 1.29
N ARG A 146 10.64 -10.79 0.40
CA ARG A 146 9.74 -11.90 0.73
C ARG A 146 10.26 -13.20 0.14
N LEU A 147 10.08 -14.28 0.89
CA LEU A 147 10.26 -15.62 0.35
C LEU A 147 8.92 -16.10 -0.23
N PRO A 148 8.92 -16.79 -1.39
CA PRO A 148 7.69 -17.27 -2.02
C PRO A 148 6.95 -18.32 -1.16
N THR A 149 7.63 -18.93 -0.19
CA THR A 149 7.11 -19.96 0.72
C THR A 149 6.60 -19.40 2.05
N MET A 150 6.78 -18.11 2.34
CA MET A 150 6.45 -17.52 3.64
C MET A 150 5.61 -16.26 3.51
N ILE A 151 4.57 -16.18 4.34
CA ILE A 151 3.74 -14.98 4.50
C ILE A 151 4.05 -14.35 5.85
N HIS A 152 5.11 -13.53 5.89
CA HIS A 152 5.68 -13.04 7.15
C HIS A 152 5.93 -14.22 8.12
N THR A 153 5.64 -14.04 9.41
CA THR A 153 5.70 -15.06 10.47
C THR A 153 4.55 -16.08 10.42
N ARG A 154 3.55 -15.94 9.53
CA ARG A 154 2.29 -16.70 9.61
C ARG A 154 2.39 -18.14 9.09
N SER A 155 3.37 -18.42 8.24
CA SER A 155 3.53 -19.72 7.60
C SER A 155 4.31 -20.75 8.43
N GLY A 156 4.74 -20.40 9.65
CA GLY A 156 5.54 -21.30 10.49
C GLY A 156 4.83 -22.61 10.88
N ASN A 157 3.50 -22.65 10.81
CA ASN A 157 2.70 -23.86 11.04
C ASN A 157 2.60 -24.78 9.80
N ALA A 158 2.88 -24.28 8.60
CA ALA A 158 2.84 -25.05 7.37
C ALA A 158 4.16 -25.81 7.19
N LYS A 159 4.26 -27.01 7.79
CA LYS A 159 5.49 -27.82 7.84
C LYS A 159 6.19 -27.96 6.49
N TYR A 160 5.43 -28.23 5.42
CA TYR A 160 5.97 -28.39 4.07
C TYR A 160 6.64 -27.11 3.53
N LEU A 161 6.01 -25.96 3.74
CA LEU A 161 6.57 -24.67 3.33
C LEU A 161 7.79 -24.29 4.16
N ASN A 162 7.73 -24.59 5.46
CA ASN A 162 8.83 -24.33 6.37
C ASN A 162 10.04 -25.22 6.03
N GLU A 163 9.85 -26.46 5.57
CA GLU A 163 10.95 -27.34 5.13
C GLU A 163 11.75 -26.75 3.97
N ILE A 164 11.08 -26.09 3.02
CA ILE A 164 11.73 -25.44 1.85
C ILE A 164 12.58 -24.22 2.28
N SER A 165 12.19 -23.53 3.35
CA SER A 165 12.85 -22.30 3.81
C SER A 165 13.08 -22.32 5.32
N ASN A 166 13.67 -23.43 5.80
CA ASN A 166 13.85 -23.73 7.23
C ASN A 166 15.03 -22.98 7.87
N THR A 167 15.68 -22.09 7.12
CA THR A 167 16.79 -21.26 7.59
C THR A 167 16.54 -19.80 7.25
N HIS A 168 17.13 -18.91 8.06
CA HIS A 168 17.08 -17.47 7.87
C HIS A 168 18.49 -16.93 7.58
N PRO A 169 19.04 -17.19 6.37
CA PRO A 169 20.39 -16.75 6.05
C PRO A 169 20.43 -15.26 5.72
N LEU A 170 21.57 -14.64 6.03
CA LEU A 170 21.98 -13.35 5.49
C LEU A 170 22.50 -13.57 4.07
N TRP A 171 21.74 -13.12 3.08
CA TRP A 171 22.16 -13.09 1.69
C TRP A 171 23.29 -12.08 1.56
N PHE A 172 24.44 -12.55 1.10
CA PHE A 172 25.65 -11.77 0.98
C PHE A 172 26.19 -11.94 -0.44
N ASN A 173 26.57 -10.83 -1.10
CA ASN A 173 27.21 -10.94 -2.40
C ASN A 173 28.49 -11.79 -2.28
N ALA A 174 28.72 -12.70 -3.22
CA ALA A 174 29.84 -13.64 -3.16
C ALA A 174 31.22 -12.95 -3.07
N ASP A 175 31.45 -11.90 -3.87
CA ASP A 175 32.73 -11.17 -3.88
C ASP A 175 32.91 -10.35 -2.60
N ASP A 176 31.86 -9.68 -2.13
CA ASP A 176 31.94 -8.92 -0.89
C ASP A 176 32.13 -9.83 0.34
N ALA A 177 31.46 -10.99 0.37
CA ALA A 177 31.65 -11.98 1.43
C ALA A 177 33.10 -12.47 1.44
N ALA A 178 33.67 -12.77 0.26
CA ALA A 178 35.06 -13.16 0.12
C ALA A 178 36.03 -12.06 0.58
N ALA A 179 35.75 -10.80 0.25
CA ALA A 179 36.54 -9.64 0.69
C ALA A 179 36.54 -9.48 2.22
N MET A 180 35.42 -9.80 2.88
CA MET A 180 35.30 -9.85 4.35
C MET A 180 35.85 -11.14 4.97
N GLY A 181 36.36 -12.09 4.17
CA GLY A 181 36.82 -13.39 4.64
C GLY A 181 35.70 -14.33 5.12
N LEU A 182 34.46 -14.05 4.73
CA LEU A 182 33.27 -14.83 5.07
C LEU A 182 32.94 -15.85 3.98
N LYS A 183 32.39 -17.00 4.38
CA LYS A 183 31.89 -18.06 3.49
C LYS A 183 30.47 -18.44 3.88
N THR A 184 29.77 -19.10 2.97
CA THR A 184 28.45 -19.68 3.27
C THR A 184 28.53 -20.59 4.50
N GLY A 185 27.64 -20.35 5.47
CA GLY A 185 27.55 -21.08 6.73
C GLY A 185 28.19 -20.38 7.92
N ASP A 186 29.11 -19.42 7.67
CA ASP A 186 29.74 -18.62 8.72
C ASP A 186 28.72 -17.72 9.42
N LEU A 187 29.02 -17.30 10.66
CA LEU A 187 28.20 -16.34 11.38
C LEU A 187 28.71 -14.93 11.12
N ALA A 188 27.81 -14.04 10.70
CA ALA A 188 28.06 -12.61 10.59
C ALA A 188 27.17 -11.85 11.58
N ARG A 189 27.75 -10.88 12.28
CA ARG A 189 26.99 -9.89 13.04
C ARG A 189 26.70 -8.69 12.15
N VAL A 190 25.44 -8.39 11.92
CA VAL A 190 25.00 -7.16 11.26
C VAL A 190 24.64 -6.16 12.34
N SER A 191 25.35 -5.02 12.37
CA SER A 191 25.13 -3.96 13.35
C SER A 191 24.57 -2.72 12.66
N THR A 192 23.61 -2.07 13.31
CA THR A 192 22.98 -0.81 12.91
C THR A 192 22.98 0.13 14.12
N GLU A 193 22.61 1.40 13.92
CA GLU A 193 22.49 2.37 15.01
C GLU A 193 21.54 1.90 16.14
N ILE A 194 20.48 1.17 15.78
CA ILE A 194 19.43 0.75 16.73
C ILE A 194 19.64 -0.64 17.34
N GLY A 195 20.70 -1.36 16.96
CA GLY A 195 20.97 -2.69 17.47
C GLY A 195 21.68 -3.61 16.47
N HIS A 196 21.74 -4.90 16.79
CA HIS A 196 22.40 -5.89 15.96
C HIS A 196 21.67 -7.23 15.98
N PHE A 197 21.95 -8.05 14.97
CA PHE A 197 21.59 -9.47 14.92
C PHE A 197 22.76 -10.30 14.40
N VAL A 198 22.72 -11.61 14.64
CA VAL A 198 23.71 -12.56 14.12
C VAL A 198 22.98 -13.57 13.27
N ALA A 199 23.43 -13.76 12.02
CA ALA A 199 22.82 -14.67 11.07
C ALA A 199 23.89 -15.49 10.35
N ARG A 200 23.49 -16.63 9.78
CA ARG A 200 24.37 -17.43 8.92
C ARG A 200 24.48 -16.78 7.55
N VAL A 201 25.69 -16.64 7.04
CA VAL A 201 25.95 -16.12 5.70
C VAL A 201 25.52 -17.12 4.65
N TRP A 202 24.87 -16.63 3.60
CA TRP A 202 24.71 -17.31 2.33
C TRP A 202 25.33 -16.43 1.23
N ALA A 203 26.55 -16.79 0.85
CA ALA A 203 27.31 -16.09 -0.19
C ALA A 203 26.78 -16.50 -1.57
N THR A 204 26.35 -15.52 -2.37
CA THR A 204 25.73 -15.75 -3.68
C THR A 204 25.87 -14.53 -4.60
N GLU A 205 25.92 -14.77 -5.91
CA GLU A 205 25.88 -13.76 -6.96
C GLU A 205 24.45 -13.21 -7.21
N ALA A 206 23.43 -13.79 -6.57
CA ALA A 206 22.03 -13.40 -6.72
C ALA A 206 21.66 -12.07 -5.99
N ILE A 207 22.63 -11.41 -5.35
CA ILE A 207 22.45 -10.12 -4.70
C ILE A 207 23.53 -9.13 -5.14
N ARG A 208 23.15 -7.87 -5.32
CA ARG A 208 24.02 -6.79 -5.79
C ARG A 208 25.19 -6.56 -4.82
N PRO A 209 26.43 -6.30 -5.31
CA PRO A 209 27.53 -5.84 -4.47
C PRO A 209 27.18 -4.58 -3.66
N GLY A 210 27.68 -4.50 -2.42
CA GLY A 210 27.40 -3.45 -1.45
C GLY A 210 26.02 -3.56 -0.78
N VAL A 211 25.28 -4.64 -1.03
CA VAL A 211 23.97 -4.91 -0.43
C VAL A 211 23.99 -6.27 0.27
N VAL A 212 23.48 -6.30 1.49
CA VAL A 212 23.16 -7.55 2.21
C VAL A 212 21.65 -7.65 2.39
N GLY A 213 21.12 -8.85 2.27
CA GLY A 213 19.68 -9.10 2.32
C GLY A 213 19.32 -10.05 3.44
N MET A 214 18.23 -9.78 4.14
CA MET A 214 17.62 -10.78 5.02
C MET A 214 16.11 -10.71 4.85
N SER A 215 15.46 -11.84 4.62
CA SER A 215 14.02 -11.86 4.34
C SER A 215 13.21 -11.46 5.57
N HIS A 216 12.11 -10.76 5.37
CA HIS A 216 11.20 -10.37 6.46
C HIS A 216 10.21 -11.51 6.76
N HIS A 217 10.48 -12.27 7.81
CA HIS A 217 9.58 -13.25 8.43
C HIS A 217 9.93 -13.45 9.89
#